data_AF-A0A2D7X1E1-F1
#
_entry.id   AF-A0A2D7X1E1-F1
#
_cell.length_a   1.000
_cell.length_b   1.000
_cell.length_c   1.000
_cell.angle_alpha   90.00
_cell.angle_beta   90.00
_cell.angle_gamma   90.00
#
_symmetry.space_group_name_H-M   'P 1'
#
loop_
_entity.id
_entity.type
_entity.pdbx_description
1 polymer ?
#
loop_
_entity_poly.entity_id
_entity_poly.type
_entity_poly.pdbx_seq_one_letter_code
_entity_poly.pdbx_strand_id
1 'polypeptide(L)'
;MNAVKHGFWDDARNDGESIALVHSELSEALEAMRQGNPSSDKIIEFSAVEEELADAVIRIMDYAMGKDLDIAGAIIAKLEYNKSREFMHGKAF
;
A
#
# COMPACT_ATOMS: atom_id res chain seq x y z
N MET A 1 -10.51 -10.17 -8.20
CA MET A 1 -10.00 -9.92 -6.83
C MET A 1 -11.05 -10.29 -5.79
N ASN A 2 -10.64 -10.79 -4.62
CA ASN A 2 -11.54 -11.21 -3.52
C ASN A 2 -12.50 -10.09 -3.07
N ALA A 3 -12.16 -8.82 -3.28
CA ALA A 3 -12.99 -7.66 -2.93
C ALA A 3 -14.37 -7.62 -3.66
N VAL A 4 -14.47 -8.15 -4.88
CA VAL A 4 -15.75 -8.21 -5.62
C VAL A 4 -16.63 -9.35 -5.10
N LYS A 5 -16.04 -10.42 -4.56
CA LYS A 5 -16.77 -11.61 -4.08
C LYS A 5 -17.40 -11.45 -2.70
N HIS A 6 -17.06 -10.40 -1.94
CA HIS A 6 -17.57 -10.16 -0.59
C HIS A 6 -18.61 -9.02 -0.50
N GLY A 7 -19.18 -8.56 -1.61
CA GLY A 7 -20.36 -7.70 -1.58
C GLY A 7 -20.12 -6.24 -1.13
N PHE A 8 -18.88 -5.74 -1.20
CA PHE A 8 -18.54 -4.37 -0.79
C PHE A 8 -18.87 -3.27 -1.83
N TRP A 9 -19.70 -3.55 -2.84
CA TRP A 9 -19.90 -2.68 -4.01
C TRP A 9 -21.34 -2.19 -4.22
N ASP A 10 -22.13 -2.04 -3.16
CA ASP A 10 -23.49 -1.49 -3.28
C ASP A 10 -23.55 0.04 -3.25
N ASP A 11 -22.50 0.72 -2.76
CA ASP A 11 -22.33 2.16 -2.90
C ASP A 11 -20.91 2.47 -3.37
N ALA A 12 -20.76 3.43 -4.28
CA ALA A 12 -19.46 3.88 -4.76
C ALA A 12 -18.62 4.31 -3.54
N ARG A 13 -17.59 3.52 -3.20
CA ARG A 13 -16.64 3.81 -2.12
C ARG A 13 -16.23 5.28 -2.15
N ASN A 14 -16.34 5.96 -1.01
CA ASN A 14 -15.89 7.33 -0.86
C ASN A 14 -14.36 7.38 -0.97
N ASP A 15 -13.82 8.28 -1.80
CA ASP A 15 -12.38 8.41 -2.02
C ASP A 15 -11.62 8.66 -0.71
N GLY A 16 -12.19 9.45 0.19
CA GLY A 16 -11.62 9.70 1.52
C GLY A 16 -11.56 8.45 2.39
N GLU A 17 -12.58 7.59 2.35
CA GLU A 17 -12.59 6.31 3.06
C GLU A 17 -11.56 5.35 2.48
N SER A 18 -11.47 5.25 1.15
CA SER A 18 -10.43 4.44 0.49
C SER A 18 -9.03 4.89 0.86
N ILE A 19 -8.76 6.20 0.89
CA ILE A 19 -7.46 6.75 1.30
C ILE A 19 -7.20 6.47 2.79
N ALA A 20 -8.20 6.65 3.66
CA ALA A 20 -8.07 6.37 5.09
C ALA A 20 -7.76 4.89 5.37
N LEU A 21 -8.33 3.97 4.57
CA LEU A 21 -8.02 2.53 4.64
C LEU A 21 -6.60 2.19 4.19
N VAL A 22 -5.99 2.95 3.26
CA VAL A 22 -4.56 2.76 2.95
C VAL A 22 -3.71 3.23 4.14
N HIS A 23 -4.12 4.33 4.78
CA HIS A 23 -3.41 4.89 5.93
C HIS A 23 -3.49 3.99 7.17
N SER A 24 -4.56 3.20 7.35
CA SER A 24 -4.62 2.22 8.44
C SER A 24 -3.49 1.20 8.32
N GLU A 25 -3.26 0.62 7.14
CA GLU A 25 -2.24 -0.43 6.98
C GLU A 25 -0.83 0.15 7.18
N LEU A 26 -0.60 1.40 6.77
CA LEU A 26 0.66 2.09 7.07
C LEU A 26 0.85 2.33 8.57
N SER A 27 -0.24 2.52 9.31
CA SER A 27 -0.20 2.65 10.77
C SER A 27 0.07 1.29 11.45
N GLU A 28 -0.47 0.20 10.90
CA GLU A 28 -0.18 -1.17 11.35
C GLU A 28 1.28 -1.55 11.09
N ALA A 29 1.82 -1.23 9.91
CA ALA A 29 3.24 -1.41 9.60
C ALA A 29 4.14 -0.64 10.58
N LEU A 30 3.78 0.60 10.92
CA LEU A 30 4.52 1.39 11.91
C LEU A 30 4.47 0.77 13.30
N GLU A 31 3.32 0.20 13.69
CA GLU A 31 3.17 -0.49 14.97
C GLU A 31 4.00 -1.79 14.99
N ALA A 32 3.99 -2.57 13.91
CA ALA A 32 4.84 -3.75 13.75
C ALA A 32 6.34 -3.39 13.90
N MET A 33 6.79 -2.25 13.34
CA MET A 33 8.17 -1.77 13.53
C MET A 33 8.48 -1.48 15.01
N ARG A 34 7.56 -0.87 15.77
CA ARG A 34 7.75 -0.60 17.20
C ARG A 34 7.83 -1.88 18.03
N GLN A 35 7.20 -2.95 17.56
CA GLN A 35 7.22 -4.27 18.19
C GLN A 35 8.43 -5.13 17.78
N GLY A 36 9.37 -4.58 17.00
CA GLY A 36 10.57 -5.28 16.55
C GLY A 36 10.37 -6.11 15.28
N ASN A 37 9.30 -5.85 14.52
CA ASN A 37 8.94 -6.52 13.28
C ASN A 37 8.88 -8.06 13.40
N PRO A 38 7.91 -8.60 14.16
CA PRO A 38 7.76 -10.05 14.30
C PRO A 38 7.37 -10.72 12.96
N SER A 39 7.38 -12.05 12.92
CA SER A 39 6.73 -12.79 11.83
C SER A 39 5.24 -12.45 11.78
N SER A 40 4.68 -12.43 10.57
CA SER A 40 3.24 -12.28 10.36
C SER A 40 2.49 -13.50 10.90
N ASP A 41 1.35 -13.24 11.54
CA ASP A 41 0.42 -14.28 12.00
C ASP A 41 -0.44 -14.86 10.86
N LYS A 42 -0.59 -14.13 9.74
CA LYS A 42 -1.44 -14.51 8.59
C LYS A 42 -0.63 -15.16 7.46
N ILE A 43 0.61 -14.69 7.23
CA ILE A 43 1.53 -15.10 6.16
C ILE A 43 2.90 -15.42 6.78
N ILE A 44 3.03 -16.62 7.34
CA ILE A 44 4.12 -17.04 8.22
C ILE A 44 5.52 -16.87 7.59
N GLU A 45 5.62 -16.88 6.26
CA GLU A 45 6.86 -16.68 5.50
C GLU A 45 7.37 -15.23 5.48
N PHE A 46 6.55 -14.27 5.91
CA PHE A 46 6.85 -12.84 5.88
C PHE A 46 6.80 -12.23 7.28
N SER A 47 7.42 -11.07 7.43
CA SER A 47 7.29 -10.26 8.64
C SER A 47 5.97 -9.47 8.66
N ALA A 48 5.54 -9.05 9.83
CA ALA A 48 4.34 -8.24 10.00
C ALA A 48 4.44 -6.91 9.23
N VAL A 49 5.63 -6.28 9.16
CA VAL A 49 5.82 -5.08 8.33
C VAL A 49 5.62 -5.39 6.84
N GLU A 50 6.11 -6.53 6.34
CA GLU A 50 5.95 -6.90 4.93
C GLU A 50 4.49 -7.17 4.57
N GLU A 51 3.76 -7.85 5.45
CA GLU A 51 2.31 -8.06 5.33
C GLU A 51 1.57 -6.72 5.21
N GLU A 52 1.76 -5.81 6.17
CA GLU A 52 1.00 -4.57 6.23
C GLU A 52 1.34 -3.60 5.07
N LEU A 53 2.60 -3.60 4.62
CA LEU A 53 2.99 -2.87 3.41
C LEU A 53 2.38 -3.49 2.14
N ALA A 54 2.27 -4.82 2.07
CA ALA A 54 1.59 -5.47 0.95
C ALA A 54 0.10 -5.13 0.94
N ASP A 55 -0.57 -5.14 2.09
CA ASP A 55 -1.97 -4.75 2.22
C ASP A 55 -2.19 -3.28 1.80
N ALA A 56 -1.28 -2.37 2.19
CA ALA A 56 -1.32 -0.98 1.71
C ALA A 56 -1.23 -0.88 0.17
N VAL A 57 -0.31 -1.63 -0.45
CA VAL A 57 -0.16 -1.66 -1.92
C VAL A 57 -1.42 -2.23 -2.58
N ILE A 58 -1.98 -3.32 -2.07
CA ILE A 58 -3.18 -3.94 -2.61
C ILE A 58 -4.36 -2.97 -2.57
N ARG A 59 -4.53 -2.20 -1.48
CA ARG A 59 -5.57 -1.18 -1.36
C ARG A 59 -5.40 -0.03 -2.35
N ILE A 60 -4.16 0.43 -2.57
CA ILE A 60 -3.86 1.43 -3.61
C ILE A 60 -4.26 0.90 -4.99
N MET A 61 -3.91 -0.35 -5.31
CA MET A 61 -4.23 -0.97 -6.59
C MET A 61 -5.74 -1.22 -6.76
N ASP A 62 -6.46 -1.59 -5.69
CA ASP A 62 -7.93 -1.73 -5.71
C ASP A 62 -8.62 -0.38 -5.98
N TYR A 63 -8.16 0.68 -5.32
CA TYR A 63 -8.64 2.04 -5.55
C TYR A 63 -8.36 2.49 -7.00
N ALA A 64 -7.16 2.23 -7.51
CA ALA A 64 -6.78 2.56 -8.88
C ALA A 64 -7.66 1.84 -9.90
N MET A 65 -7.89 0.55 -9.72
CA MET A 65 -8.75 -0.26 -10.58
C MET A 65 -10.20 0.25 -10.59
N GLY A 66 -10.75 0.60 -9.43
CA GLY A 66 -12.10 1.17 -9.31
C GLY A 66 -12.24 2.56 -9.97
N LYS A 67 -11.13 3.24 -10.27
CA LYS A 67 -11.08 4.57 -10.87
C LYS A 67 -10.49 4.60 -12.28
N ASP A 68 -10.20 3.43 -12.86
CA ASP A 68 -9.55 3.30 -14.18
C ASP A 68 -8.22 4.07 -14.27
N LEU A 69 -7.42 4.04 -13.20
CA LEU A 69 -6.12 4.70 -13.12
C LEU A 69 -4.97 3.73 -13.44
N ASP A 70 -4.06 4.12 -14.33
CA ASP A 70 -2.83 3.38 -14.63
C ASP A 70 -1.70 3.69 -13.61
N ILE A 71 -1.86 3.18 -12.38
CA ILE A 71 -0.84 3.34 -11.34
C ILE A 71 0.43 2.54 -11.66
N ALA A 72 0.33 1.39 -12.33
CA ALA A 72 1.50 0.60 -12.69
C ALA A 72 2.40 1.35 -13.68
N GLY A 73 1.81 1.93 -14.74
CA GLY A 73 2.52 2.80 -15.69
C GLY A 73 3.08 4.05 -15.01
N ALA A 74 2.32 4.67 -14.10
CA ALA A 74 2.79 5.82 -13.33
C ALA A 74 4.02 5.49 -12.45
N ILE A 75 4.04 4.33 -11.79
CA ILE A 75 5.18 3.85 -11.00
C ILE A 75 6.42 3.68 -11.89
N ILE A 76 6.28 2.99 -13.03
CA ILE A 76 7.40 2.76 -13.96
C ILE A 76 7.95 4.10 -14.46
N ALA A 77 7.08 4.99 -14.93
CA ALA A 77 7.48 6.33 -15.39
C ALA A 77 8.18 7.14 -14.29
N LYS A 78 7.70 7.03 -13.04
CA LYS A 78 8.30 7.72 -11.90
C LYS A 78 9.67 7.15 -11.53
N LEU A 79 9.86 5.84 -11.61
CA LEU A 79 11.15 5.19 -11.38
C LEU A 79 12.18 5.64 -12.42
N GLU A 80 11.81 5.67 -13.70
CA GLU A 80 12.69 6.19 -14.77
C GLU A 80 13.03 7.67 -14.55
N TYR A 81 12.04 8.50 -14.20
CA TYR A 81 12.28 9.91 -13.85
C TYR A 81 13.20 10.05 -12.63
N ASN A 82 13.07 9.21 -11.61
CA ASN A 82 13.90 9.30 -10.41
C ASN A 82 15.37 8.91 -10.68
N LYS A 83 15.66 8.08 -11.69
CA LYS A 83 17.05 7.76 -12.10
C LYS A 83 17.82 8.99 -12.59
N SER A 84 17.13 10.00 -13.13
CA SER A 84 17.76 11.24 -13.59
C SER A 84 17.93 12.28 -12.49
N ARG A 85 17.45 12.02 -11.26
CA ARG A 85 17.62 12.93 -10.14
C ARG A 85 19.01 12.79 -9.52
N GLU A 86 19.65 13.91 -9.23
CA GLU A 86 20.84 13.95 -8.39
C GLU A 86 20.55 13.34 -7.01
N PHE A 87 21.53 12.59 -6.49
CA PHE A 87 21.45 11.92 -5.20
C PHE A 87 21.28 12.96 -4.08
N MET A 88 20.16 12.94 -3.35
CA MET A 88 20.03 13.80 -2.18
C MET A 88 20.88 13.26 -1.04
N HIS A 89 21.82 14.08 -0.53
CA HIS A 89 22.53 13.81 0.71
C HIS A 89 21.63 14.05 1.92
N GLY A 90 21.63 13.07 2.84
CA GLY A 90 21.22 13.25 4.22
C GLY A 90 19.72 13.33 4.47
N LYS A 91 19.08 12.18 4.70
CA LYS A 91 17.99 12.08 5.68
C LYS A 91 18.17 10.79 6.46
N ALA A 92 18.57 10.92 7.73
CA ALA A 92 18.45 9.86 8.70
C ALA A 92 16.96 9.64 8.97
N PHE A 93 16.55 8.37 9.00
CA PHE A 93 15.32 7.92 9.63
C PHE A 93 15.53 7.87 11.14
#